data_AF-A0A0D8BB37-F1
#
_entry.id   AF-A0A0D8BB37-F1
#
_cell.length_a   1.000
_cell.length_b   1.000
_cell.length_c   1.000
_cell.angle_alpha   90.00
_cell.angle_beta   90.00
_cell.angle_gamma   90.00
#
_symmetry.space_group_name_H-M   'P 1'
#
loop_
_entity.id
_entity.type
_entity.pdbx_description
1 polymer ?
#
loop_
_entity_poly.entity_id
_entity_poly.type
_entity_poly.pdbx_seq_one_letter_code
_entity_poly.pdbx_strand_id
1 'polypeptide(L)'
;MDELEAAWYDLQLTGKVHVSVPHLAAEALAAGFDGLTLREFAGLGVRDDLEALRLLPVVLTELGCDLGTDKKPWGEIVSWESSRDRFEPDLVARTEQALAVVQRDLDRTEARVGRLTLHWTGRFDDDDEPQLLLGFDGAPFRGGGDPPPYVGGPDLPRTVLSVAAGVQDCIMELFVFFWPECPLHRRGLHLPESHSEWEGAGWPAWRCRAAGGHDVAVLGKLRKGASPTG
;
A
#
# COMPACT_ATOMS: atom_id res chain seq x y z
N MET A 1 21.92 0.93 19.96
CA MET A 1 21.74 1.72 18.73
C MET A 1 22.02 0.83 17.52
N ASP A 2 23.24 0.33 17.37
CA ASP A 2 23.65 -0.57 16.28
C ASP A 2 22.74 -1.79 16.10
N GLU A 3 22.25 -2.38 17.19
CA GLU A 3 21.34 -3.53 17.13
C GLU A 3 19.92 -3.16 16.66
N LEU A 4 19.42 -1.96 16.98
CA LEU A 4 18.15 -1.46 16.44
C LEU A 4 18.29 -1.18 14.94
N GLU A 5 19.44 -0.68 14.50
CA GLU A 5 19.73 -0.45 13.09
C GLU A 5 19.87 -1.79 12.32
N ALA A 6 20.55 -2.77 12.89
CA ALA A 6 20.62 -4.12 12.33
C ALA A 6 19.24 -4.78 12.25
N ALA A 7 18.41 -4.62 13.28
CA ALA A 7 17.03 -5.11 13.28
C ALA A 7 16.20 -4.45 12.18
N TRP A 8 16.42 -3.16 11.91
CA TRP A 8 15.77 -2.45 10.81
C TRP A 8 16.19 -3.00 9.44
N TYR A 9 17.48 -3.17 9.17
CA TYR A 9 17.93 -3.73 7.89
C TYR A 9 17.46 -5.17 7.66
N ASP A 10 17.49 -6.00 8.71
CA ASP A 10 17.00 -7.38 8.65
C ASP A 10 15.50 -7.43 8.37
N LEU A 11 14.72 -6.55 9.03
CA LEU A 11 13.30 -6.41 8.81
C LEU A 11 12.98 -5.94 7.37
N GLN A 12 13.76 -5.03 6.80
CA GLN A 12 13.60 -4.61 5.40
C GLN A 12 13.87 -5.75 4.41
N LEU A 13 14.87 -6.59 4.69
CA LEU A 13 15.27 -7.69 3.80
C LEU A 13 14.33 -8.89 3.86
N THR A 14 13.80 -9.19 5.04
CA THR A 14 13.05 -10.43 5.30
C THR A 14 11.55 -10.21 5.44
N GLY A 15 11.12 -8.96 5.67
CA GLY A 15 9.75 -8.61 6.02
C GLY A 15 9.31 -9.14 7.39
N LYS A 16 10.24 -9.62 8.23
CA LYS A 16 9.95 -10.21 9.53
C LYS A 16 10.87 -9.71 10.63
N VAL A 17 10.32 -9.52 11.82
CA VAL A 17 11.10 -9.21 13.01
C VAL A 17 11.67 -10.49 13.60
N HIS A 18 12.99 -10.64 13.52
CA HIS A 18 13.69 -11.80 14.08
C HIS A 18 14.24 -11.58 15.50
N VAL A 19 14.18 -10.34 16.00
CA VAL A 19 14.72 -9.92 17.29
C VAL A 19 13.64 -9.31 18.19
N SER A 20 13.88 -9.27 19.49
CA SER A 20 12.98 -8.56 20.41
C SER A 20 13.21 -7.05 20.33
N VAL A 21 12.54 -6.38 19.40
CA VAL A 21 12.56 -4.92 19.24
C VAL A 21 12.25 -4.17 20.55
N PRO A 22 11.28 -4.60 21.40
CA PRO A 22 11.02 -3.93 22.69
C PRO A 22 12.22 -4.03 23.64
N HIS A 23 12.95 -5.14 23.60
CA HIS A 23 14.14 -5.33 24.42
C HIS A 23 15.27 -4.38 23.98
N LEU A 24 15.52 -4.32 22.67
CA LEU A 24 16.51 -3.40 22.09
C LEU A 24 16.19 -1.92 22.39
N ALA A 25 14.90 -1.57 22.38
CA ALA A 25 14.45 -0.23 22.75
C ALA A 25 14.69 0.07 24.23
N ALA A 26 14.41 -0.89 25.12
CA ALA A 26 14.68 -0.76 26.55
C ALA A 26 16.19 -0.62 26.84
N GLU A 27 17.05 -1.34 26.11
CA GLU A 27 18.50 -1.21 26.21
C GLU A 27 18.99 0.15 25.72
N ALA A 28 18.42 0.69 24.63
CA ALA A 28 18.74 2.04 24.17
C ALA A 28 18.32 3.11 25.20
N LEU A 29 17.15 2.98 25.83
CA LEU A 29 16.74 3.87 26.94
C LEU A 29 17.70 3.76 28.13
N ALA A 30 18.11 2.55 28.49
CA ALA A 30 19.07 2.32 29.57
C ALA A 30 20.47 2.90 29.27
N ALA A 31 20.85 2.95 27.99
CA ALA A 31 22.08 3.58 27.52
C ALA A 31 22.02 5.12 27.48
N GLY A 32 20.89 5.72 27.87
CA GLY A 32 20.74 7.17 27.99
C GLY A 32 20.18 7.85 26.73
N PHE A 33 19.75 7.08 25.74
CA PHE A 33 18.96 7.62 24.64
C PHE A 33 17.51 7.86 25.05
N ASP A 34 16.82 8.74 24.37
CA ASP A 34 15.45 9.10 24.71
C ASP A 34 14.67 9.55 23.47
N GLY A 35 13.38 9.22 23.44
CA GLY A 35 12.50 9.45 22.29
C GLY A 35 11.07 9.01 22.61
N LEU A 36 10.07 9.67 22.01
CA LEU A 36 8.67 9.33 22.27
C LEU A 36 8.38 7.91 21.76
N THR A 37 8.73 7.65 20.50
CA THR A 37 8.49 6.37 19.85
C THR A 37 9.35 5.26 20.47
N LEU A 38 10.58 5.60 20.89
CA LEU A 38 11.47 4.69 21.60
C LEU A 38 10.85 4.19 22.93
N ARG A 39 10.23 5.09 23.70
CA ARG A 39 9.53 4.73 24.96
C ARG A 39 8.31 3.86 24.71
N GLU A 40 7.54 4.15 23.65
CA GLU A 40 6.41 3.32 23.25
C GLU A 40 6.87 1.91 22.86
N PHE A 41 7.96 1.78 22.10
CA PHE A 41 8.58 0.50 21.77
C PHE A 41 8.99 -0.29 23.00
N ALA A 42 9.65 0.34 23.96
CA ALA A 42 10.10 -0.34 25.17
C ALA A 42 8.93 -0.75 26.10
N GLY A 43 7.87 0.07 26.16
CA GLY A 43 6.76 -0.12 27.10
C GLY A 43 5.62 -0.99 26.57
N LEU A 44 5.27 -0.84 25.30
CA LEU A 44 4.11 -1.48 24.67
C LEU A 44 4.52 -2.56 23.67
N GLY A 45 5.75 -2.46 23.14
CA GLY A 45 6.23 -3.28 22.05
C GLY A 45 5.54 -3.01 20.72
N VAL A 46 5.71 -3.94 19.79
CA VAL A 46 5.10 -3.92 18.46
C VAL A 46 4.13 -5.08 18.34
N ARG A 47 2.96 -4.85 17.74
CA ARG A 47 1.91 -5.85 17.58
C ARG A 47 2.23 -6.84 16.47
N ASP A 48 2.86 -6.37 15.40
CA ASP A 48 3.20 -7.15 14.23
C ASP A 48 4.41 -6.55 13.48
N ASP A 49 4.90 -7.30 12.48
CA ASP A 49 6.04 -6.93 11.65
C ASP A 49 5.80 -5.62 10.88
N LEU A 50 4.54 -5.31 10.55
CA LEU A 50 4.16 -4.11 9.81
C LEU A 50 4.24 -2.85 10.70
N GLU A 51 3.80 -2.95 11.95
CA GLU A 51 3.98 -1.90 12.94
C GLU A 51 5.47 -1.68 13.23
N ALA A 52 6.27 -2.74 13.31
CA ALA A 52 7.71 -2.64 13.42
C ALA A 52 8.34 -1.92 12.21
N LEU A 53 7.94 -2.27 10.99
CA LEU A 53 8.39 -1.65 9.74
C LEU A 53 8.11 -0.14 9.71
N ARG A 54 6.99 0.29 10.30
CA ARG A 54 6.61 1.70 10.36
C ARG A 54 7.35 2.49 11.42
N LEU A 55 7.56 1.89 12.59
CA LEU A 55 8.00 2.62 13.78
C LEU A 55 9.51 2.51 14.04
N LEU A 56 10.20 1.42 13.66
CA LEU A 56 11.67 1.35 13.74
C LEU A 56 12.40 2.52 13.07
N PRO A 57 12.05 2.95 11.83
CA PRO A 57 12.76 4.06 11.21
C PRO A 57 12.52 5.40 11.94
N VAL A 58 11.35 5.56 12.57
CA VAL A 58 11.05 6.74 13.42
C VAL A 58 11.93 6.71 14.67
N VAL A 59 12.02 5.57 15.35
CA VAL A 59 12.91 5.37 16.51
C VAL A 59 14.36 5.68 16.14
N LEU A 60 14.87 5.12 15.04
CA LEU A 60 16.24 5.34 14.60
C LEU A 60 16.49 6.82 14.23
N THR A 61 15.51 7.51 13.65
CA THR A 61 15.58 8.96 13.41
C THR A 61 15.62 9.77 14.72
N GLU A 62 14.80 9.43 15.71
CA GLU A 62 14.82 10.05 17.04
C GLU A 62 16.18 9.87 17.73
N LEU A 63 16.83 8.73 17.50
CA LEU A 63 18.17 8.39 18.01
C LEU A 63 19.31 9.08 17.24
N GLY A 64 19.00 9.85 16.19
CA GLY A 64 19.99 10.52 15.36
C GLY A 64 20.75 9.59 14.41
N CYS A 65 20.25 8.37 14.17
CA CYS A 65 20.78 7.51 13.11
C CYS A 65 20.43 8.14 11.76
N ASP A 66 21.46 8.51 11.01
CA ASP A 66 21.31 8.77 9.59
C ASP A 66 21.16 7.43 8.88
N LEU A 67 19.90 7.03 8.64
CA LEU A 67 19.55 5.81 7.91
C LEU A 67 19.96 5.85 6.43
N GLY A 68 20.83 6.79 6.04
CA GLY A 68 21.25 6.99 4.67
C GLY A 68 20.06 7.44 3.85
N THR A 69 19.72 8.72 3.94
CA THR A 69 18.87 9.33 2.90
C THR A 69 19.49 9.27 1.49
N ASP A 70 20.73 8.79 1.37
CA ASP A 70 21.47 8.62 0.10
C ASP A 70 21.26 7.26 -0.60
N LYS A 71 20.61 6.31 0.07
CA LYS A 71 19.94 5.19 -0.61
C LYS A 71 18.50 5.12 -0.14
N LYS A 72 17.71 6.14 -0.47
CA LYS A 72 16.26 6.00 -0.35
C LYS A 72 15.88 4.76 -1.19
N PRO A 73 15.33 3.68 -0.60
CA PRO A 73 14.90 2.51 -1.38
C PRO A 73 13.90 2.93 -2.48
N TRP A 74 13.14 3.97 -2.14
CA TRP A 74 12.17 4.72 -2.91
C TRP A 74 12.85 6.03 -3.33
N GLY A 75 13.12 6.29 -4.60
CA GLY A 75 13.91 7.47 -5.04
C GLY A 75 13.33 8.85 -4.64
N GLU A 76 13.30 9.81 -5.56
CA GLU A 76 12.61 11.07 -5.29
C GLU A 76 11.09 10.81 -5.38
N ILE A 77 10.39 10.79 -4.24
CA ILE A 77 8.92 10.68 -4.26
C ILE A 77 8.34 12.03 -4.62
N VAL A 78 7.82 12.10 -5.85
CA VAL A 78 7.22 13.30 -6.44
C VAL A 78 5.72 13.06 -6.62
N SER A 79 4.90 14.05 -6.29
CA SER A 79 3.45 13.96 -6.55
C SER A 79 3.18 13.73 -8.05
N TRP A 80 2.16 12.94 -8.37
CA TRP A 80 1.77 12.69 -9.75
C TRP A 80 1.50 13.98 -10.53
N GLU A 81 0.83 14.96 -9.91
CA GLU A 81 0.56 16.26 -10.52
C GLU A 81 1.84 16.98 -10.99
N SER A 82 2.95 16.81 -10.26
CA SER A 82 4.23 17.44 -10.57
C SER A 82 5.14 16.59 -11.48
N SER A 83 4.83 15.31 -11.67
CA SER A 83 5.64 14.38 -12.46
C SER A 83 4.99 13.98 -13.79
N ARG A 84 3.67 14.14 -13.96
CA ARG A 84 2.95 13.63 -15.14
C ARG A 84 3.48 14.12 -16.49
N ASP A 85 4.00 15.34 -16.56
CA ASP A 85 4.56 15.92 -17.80
C ASP A 85 5.86 15.23 -18.25
N ARG A 86 6.40 14.31 -17.44
CA ARG A 86 7.58 13.50 -17.74
C ARG A 86 7.24 12.17 -18.44
N PHE A 87 5.97 11.83 -18.56
CA PHE A 87 5.51 10.56 -19.11
C PHE A 87 4.76 10.74 -20.42
N GLU A 88 4.67 9.65 -21.19
CA GLU A 88 3.89 9.63 -22.41
C GLU A 88 2.41 9.98 -22.15
N PRO A 89 1.77 10.84 -22.97
CA PRO A 89 0.39 11.28 -22.76
C PRO A 89 -0.61 10.13 -22.60
N ASP A 90 -0.41 9.04 -23.35
CA ASP A 90 -1.28 7.86 -23.28
C ASP A 90 -1.15 7.13 -21.94
N LEU A 91 0.06 7.05 -21.37
CA LEU A 91 0.27 6.48 -20.04
C LEU A 91 -0.41 7.36 -18.99
N VAL A 92 -0.27 8.68 -19.10
CA VAL A 92 -0.90 9.63 -18.19
C VAL A 92 -2.42 9.47 -18.21
N ALA A 93 -3.01 9.48 -19.41
CA ALA A 93 -4.46 9.35 -19.58
C ALA A 93 -4.99 8.02 -19.02
N ARG A 94 -4.33 6.89 -19.32
CA ARG A 94 -4.72 5.57 -18.79
C ARG A 94 -4.65 5.52 -17.27
N THR A 95 -3.58 6.07 -16.69
CA THR A 95 -3.34 6.06 -15.25
C THR A 95 -4.35 6.93 -14.51
N GLU A 96 -4.60 8.16 -14.97
CA GLU A 96 -5.62 9.04 -14.40
C GLU A 96 -7.02 8.45 -14.54
N GLN A 97 -7.32 7.79 -15.67
CA GLN A 97 -8.59 7.10 -15.85
C GLN A 97 -8.75 5.91 -14.89
N ALA A 98 -7.68 5.15 -14.65
CA ALA A 98 -7.69 4.05 -13.70
C ALA A 98 -7.90 4.53 -12.25
N LEU A 99 -7.19 5.58 -11.83
CA LEU A 99 -7.42 6.24 -10.53
C LEU A 99 -8.89 6.66 -10.38
N ALA A 100 -9.48 7.27 -11.39
CA ALA A 100 -10.87 7.70 -11.36
C ALA A 100 -11.87 6.52 -11.33
N VAL A 101 -11.52 5.37 -11.90
CA VAL A 101 -12.31 4.13 -11.82
C VAL A 101 -12.30 3.58 -10.40
N VAL A 102 -11.13 3.47 -9.77
CA VAL A 102 -10.98 2.90 -8.44
C VAL A 102 -11.52 3.85 -7.36
N GLN A 103 -11.30 5.17 -7.50
CA GLN A 103 -11.91 6.18 -6.64
C GLN A 103 -13.44 6.09 -6.66
N ARG A 104 -14.05 5.82 -7.82
CA ARG A 104 -15.50 5.63 -7.93
C ARG A 104 -16.01 4.45 -7.09
N ASP A 105 -15.24 3.38 -6.97
CA ASP A 105 -15.61 2.25 -6.09
C ASP A 105 -15.39 2.60 -4.61
N LEU A 106 -14.29 3.30 -4.29
CA LEU A 106 -14.03 3.81 -2.93
C LEU A 106 -15.19 4.68 -2.44
N ASP A 107 -15.64 5.64 -3.26
CA ASP A 107 -16.75 6.56 -2.95
C ASP A 107 -18.10 5.85 -2.70
N ARG A 108 -18.22 4.58 -3.13
CA ARG A 108 -19.43 3.76 -2.96
C ARG A 108 -19.39 2.92 -1.70
N THR A 109 -18.21 2.78 -1.09
CA THR A 109 -18.04 2.15 0.21
C THR A 109 -18.16 3.18 1.34
N GLU A 110 -18.48 2.72 2.54
CA GLU A 110 -18.50 3.58 3.73
C GLU A 110 -17.09 3.82 4.31
N ALA A 111 -16.07 3.22 3.68
CA ALA A 111 -14.66 3.35 4.03
C ALA A 111 -14.21 4.83 3.94
N ARG A 112 -13.91 5.44 5.08
CA ARG A 112 -13.37 6.80 5.16
C ARG A 112 -11.84 6.78 5.10
N VAL A 113 -11.29 6.36 3.95
CA VAL A 113 -9.84 6.23 3.75
C VAL A 113 -9.19 7.49 3.16
N GLY A 114 -9.98 8.50 2.78
CA GLY A 114 -9.49 9.74 2.17
C GLY A 114 -9.54 9.70 0.64
N ARG A 115 -8.97 10.73 0.00
CA ARG A 115 -8.86 10.84 -1.46
C ARG A 115 -7.65 10.03 -1.94
N LEU A 116 -7.84 9.16 -2.92
CA LEU A 116 -6.76 8.42 -3.55
C LEU A 116 -5.77 9.38 -4.22
N THR A 117 -4.48 9.17 -3.97
CA THR A 117 -3.38 9.92 -4.57
C THR A 117 -2.35 8.98 -5.17
N LEU A 118 -1.60 9.50 -6.14
CA LEU A 118 -0.54 8.79 -6.84
C LEU A 118 0.76 9.61 -6.77
N HIS A 119 1.88 8.91 -6.68
CA HIS A 119 3.21 9.50 -6.63
C HIS A 119 4.17 8.69 -7.50
N TRP A 120 5.15 9.34 -8.09
CA TRP A 120 6.24 8.66 -8.79
C TRP A 120 7.45 8.58 -7.86
N THR A 121 8.13 7.43 -7.83
CA THR A 121 9.31 7.23 -6.98
C THR A 121 10.60 7.81 -7.57
N GLY A 122 10.53 8.43 -8.75
CA GLY A 122 11.72 8.88 -9.48
C GLY A 122 12.47 7.73 -10.16
N ARG A 123 11.91 6.51 -10.16
CA ARG A 123 12.54 5.30 -10.70
C ARG A 123 11.68 4.65 -11.77
N PHE A 124 12.34 3.83 -12.58
CA PHE A 124 11.75 2.88 -13.50
C PHE A 124 12.12 1.48 -13.05
N ASP A 125 11.30 0.49 -13.38
CA ASP A 125 11.62 -0.92 -13.19
C ASP A 125 12.50 -1.46 -14.34
N ASP A 126 12.77 -2.77 -14.32
CA ASP A 126 13.63 -3.43 -15.30
C ASP A 126 13.03 -3.44 -16.73
N ASP A 127 11.73 -3.19 -16.86
CA ASP A 127 11.01 -3.08 -18.13
C ASP A 127 10.87 -1.61 -18.60
N ASP A 128 11.62 -0.68 -17.99
CA ASP A 128 11.54 0.78 -18.22
C ASP A 128 10.15 1.39 -17.89
N GLU A 129 9.35 0.71 -17.06
CA GLU A 129 8.04 1.21 -16.63
C GLU A 129 8.17 2.03 -15.32
N PRO A 130 7.45 3.16 -15.19
CA PRO A 130 7.63 4.02 -14.03
C PRO A 130 7.10 3.39 -12.75
N GLN A 131 7.92 3.41 -11.70
CA GLN A 131 7.49 2.91 -10.39
C GLN A 131 6.61 3.94 -9.70
N LEU A 132 5.34 3.59 -9.50
CA LEU A 132 4.32 4.46 -8.93
C LEU A 132 3.85 3.95 -7.57
N LEU A 133 3.54 4.90 -6.69
CA LEU A 133 3.02 4.68 -5.35
C LEU A 133 1.62 5.23 -5.23
N LEU A 134 0.72 4.43 -4.66
CA LEU A 134 -0.59 4.89 -4.25
C LEU A 134 -0.53 5.47 -2.84
N GLY A 135 -1.55 6.20 -2.45
CA GLY A 135 -1.64 6.80 -1.13
C GLY A 135 -2.97 7.50 -0.91
N PHE A 136 -3.12 8.15 0.23
CA PHE A 136 -4.33 8.88 0.56
C PHE A 136 -4.00 10.29 1.07
N ASP A 137 -4.83 11.25 0.70
CA ASP A 137 -4.77 12.64 1.16
C ASP A 137 -3.38 13.29 1.00
N GLY A 138 -2.66 12.90 -0.07
CA GLY A 138 -1.34 13.43 -0.42
C GLY A 138 -0.17 12.68 0.20
N ALA A 139 -0.42 11.75 1.12
CA ALA A 139 0.61 10.92 1.72
C ALA A 139 0.83 9.65 0.89
N PRO A 140 2.04 9.42 0.34
CA PRO A 140 2.36 8.18 -0.36
C PRO A 140 2.40 7.03 0.64
N PHE A 141 1.77 5.92 0.29
CA PHE A 141 1.89 4.67 1.01
C PHE A 141 3.11 3.89 0.50
N ARG A 142 3.97 3.46 1.42
CA ARG A 142 5.23 2.78 1.10
C ARG A 142 5.21 1.28 1.42
N GLY A 143 4.06 0.73 1.84
CA GLY A 143 3.96 -0.68 2.21
C GLY A 143 4.96 -1.14 3.28
N GLY A 144 5.06 -2.46 3.42
CA GLY A 144 6.07 -3.13 4.24
C GLY A 144 7.27 -3.75 3.50
N GLY A 145 7.53 -3.38 2.24
CA GLY A 145 8.56 -4.03 1.40
C GLY A 145 9.11 -3.15 0.29
N ASP A 146 9.64 -3.73 -0.79
CA ASP A 146 10.04 -3.01 -2.01
C ASP A 146 8.84 -2.34 -2.71
N PRO A 147 9.06 -1.39 -3.65
CA PRO A 147 7.99 -0.81 -4.45
C PRO A 147 7.05 -1.86 -5.01
N PRO A 148 5.72 -1.71 -4.79
CA PRO A 148 4.78 -2.62 -5.40
C PRO A 148 5.02 -2.62 -6.91
N PRO A 149 4.82 -3.77 -7.58
CA PRO A 149 5.03 -3.88 -9.01
C PRO A 149 4.22 -2.80 -9.74
N TYR A 150 4.77 -2.37 -10.87
CA TYR A 150 4.27 -1.31 -11.72
C TYR A 150 2.74 -1.14 -11.72
N VAL A 151 2.31 0.06 -11.35
CA VAL A 151 0.91 0.50 -11.50
C VAL A 151 0.68 0.95 -12.95
N GLY A 152 0.74 0.00 -13.87
CA GLY A 152 0.37 0.22 -15.25
C GLY A 152 0.32 -1.10 -16.01
N GLY A 153 -0.70 -1.22 -16.86
CA GLY A 153 -0.80 -2.30 -17.80
C GLY A 153 -0.60 -1.78 -19.22
N PRO A 154 -0.39 -2.68 -20.19
CA PRO A 154 -0.38 -2.33 -21.61
C PRO A 154 -1.71 -1.72 -22.08
N ASP A 155 -2.79 -1.89 -21.30
CA ASP A 155 -4.11 -1.37 -21.56
C ASP A 155 -4.81 -0.88 -20.28
N LEU A 156 -5.90 -0.14 -20.47
CA LEU A 156 -6.68 0.43 -19.38
C LEU A 156 -7.23 -0.62 -18.40
N PRO A 157 -7.85 -1.75 -18.83
CA PRO A 157 -8.30 -2.79 -17.91
C PRO A 157 -7.20 -3.33 -16.98
N ARG A 158 -5.99 -3.57 -17.49
CA ARG A 158 -4.86 -4.01 -16.68
C ARG A 158 -4.35 -2.92 -15.74
N THR A 159 -4.28 -1.65 -16.19
CA THR A 159 -3.97 -0.53 -15.29
C THR A 159 -5.00 -0.40 -14.17
N VAL A 160 -6.29 -0.53 -14.47
CA VAL A 160 -7.37 -0.52 -13.48
C VAL A 160 -7.22 -1.65 -12.46
N LEU A 161 -6.89 -2.86 -12.90
CA LEU A 161 -6.65 -4.00 -12.04
C LEU A 161 -5.46 -3.76 -11.10
N SER A 162 -4.34 -3.26 -11.63
CA SER A 162 -3.14 -2.96 -10.83
C SER A 162 -3.40 -1.86 -9.79
N VAL A 163 -4.07 -0.76 -10.18
CA VAL A 163 -4.47 0.30 -9.23
C VAL A 163 -5.39 -0.27 -8.15
N ALA A 164 -6.39 -1.09 -8.52
CA ALA A 164 -7.32 -1.66 -7.55
C ALA A 164 -6.61 -2.56 -6.54
N ALA A 165 -5.66 -3.39 -6.99
CA ALA A 165 -4.87 -4.26 -6.13
C ALA A 165 -4.03 -3.44 -5.15
N GLY A 166 -3.29 -2.45 -5.66
CA GLY A 166 -2.49 -1.58 -4.80
C GLY A 166 -3.35 -0.80 -3.80
N VAL A 167 -4.59 -0.40 -4.14
CA VAL A 167 -5.52 0.20 -3.18
C VAL A 167 -6.00 -0.79 -2.12
N GLN A 168 -6.30 -2.05 -2.49
CA GLN A 168 -6.64 -3.08 -1.50
C GLN A 168 -5.51 -3.27 -0.48
N ASP A 169 -4.27 -3.34 -0.96
CA ASP A 169 -3.09 -3.49 -0.10
C ASP A 169 -2.88 -2.26 0.79
N CYS A 170 -2.96 -1.05 0.22
CA CYS A 170 -2.91 0.20 0.99
C CYS A 170 -3.95 0.20 2.12
N ILE A 171 -5.19 -0.20 1.82
CA ILE A 171 -6.27 -0.15 2.80
C ILE A 171 -6.09 -1.21 3.89
N MET A 172 -5.75 -2.43 3.48
CA MET A 172 -5.52 -3.54 4.40
C MET A 172 -4.38 -3.22 5.37
N GLU A 173 -3.29 -2.63 4.87
CA GLU A 173 -2.15 -2.28 5.70
C GLU A 173 -2.39 -1.02 6.55
N LEU A 174 -2.96 0.06 5.99
CA LEU A 174 -3.11 1.33 6.71
C LEU A 174 -4.28 1.33 7.70
N PHE A 175 -5.39 0.71 7.32
CA PHE A 175 -6.65 0.81 8.07
C PHE A 175 -7.13 -0.53 8.64
N VAL A 176 -6.45 -1.64 8.33
CA VAL A 176 -6.67 -2.96 8.95
C VAL A 176 -8.11 -3.47 8.75
N PHE A 177 -8.70 -3.20 7.58
CA PHE A 177 -9.99 -3.76 7.18
C PHE A 177 -9.98 -4.19 5.70
N PHE A 178 -10.90 -5.08 5.34
CA PHE A 178 -11.02 -5.57 3.97
C PHE A 178 -11.82 -4.60 3.11
N TRP A 179 -11.31 -4.27 1.93
CA TRP A 179 -12.01 -3.42 0.98
C TRP A 179 -11.91 -3.96 -0.45
N PRO A 180 -12.98 -3.88 -1.25
CA PRO A 180 -14.38 -3.71 -0.84
C PRO A 180 -14.92 -5.00 -0.22
N GLU A 181 -16.05 -4.93 0.49
CA GLU A 181 -16.72 -6.12 1.05
C GLU A 181 -17.87 -6.62 0.18
N CYS A 182 -18.05 -7.94 0.17
CA CYS A 182 -19.20 -8.58 -0.43
C CYS A 182 -20.45 -8.22 0.38
N PRO A 183 -21.49 -7.67 -0.27
CA PRO A 183 -22.72 -7.31 0.40
C PRO A 183 -23.49 -8.50 1.02
N LEU A 184 -23.39 -9.66 0.37
CA LEU A 184 -24.10 -10.86 0.78
C LEU A 184 -23.37 -11.60 1.90
N HIS A 185 -22.04 -11.69 1.82
CA HIS A 185 -21.25 -12.54 2.71
C HIS A 185 -20.41 -11.78 3.73
N ARG A 186 -20.33 -10.43 3.63
CA ARG A 186 -19.52 -9.56 4.50
C ARG A 186 -18.07 -10.04 4.62
N ARG A 187 -17.46 -10.27 3.47
CA ARG A 187 -16.06 -10.70 3.32
C ARG A 187 -15.38 -9.84 2.26
N GLY A 188 -14.07 -9.65 2.39
CA GLY A 188 -13.27 -8.99 1.34
C GLY A 188 -13.55 -9.59 -0.04
N LEU A 189 -13.76 -8.71 -1.01
CA LEU A 189 -13.80 -9.07 -2.42
C LEU A 189 -12.37 -9.23 -2.93
N HIS A 190 -12.24 -10.10 -3.92
CA HIS A 190 -10.97 -10.41 -4.53
C HIS A 190 -10.97 -9.89 -5.95
N LEU A 191 -9.78 -9.52 -6.40
CA LEU A 191 -9.48 -9.28 -7.79
C LEU A 191 -9.17 -10.60 -8.52
N PRO A 192 -9.27 -10.63 -9.85
CA PRO A 192 -8.78 -11.74 -10.65
C PRO A 192 -7.27 -11.94 -10.43
N GLU A 193 -6.81 -13.19 -10.31
CA GLU A 193 -5.38 -13.51 -10.10
C GLU A 193 -4.58 -13.50 -11.41
N SER A 194 -5.27 -13.56 -12.55
CA SER A 194 -4.61 -13.61 -13.87
C SER A 194 -5.46 -12.95 -14.95
N HIS A 195 -4.83 -12.57 -16.06
CA HIS A 195 -5.53 -12.01 -17.23
C HIS A 195 -6.57 -12.99 -17.81
N SER A 196 -6.23 -14.28 -17.85
CA SER A 196 -7.10 -15.32 -18.40
C SER A 196 -8.42 -15.48 -17.64
N GLU A 197 -8.48 -15.06 -16.37
CA GLU A 197 -9.72 -15.08 -15.58
C GLU A 197 -10.78 -14.08 -16.07
N TRP A 198 -10.39 -13.05 -16.83
CA TRP A 198 -11.33 -12.01 -17.30
C TRP A 198 -11.16 -11.62 -18.78
N GLU A 199 -10.24 -12.25 -19.51
CA GLU A 199 -9.96 -12.00 -20.93
C GLU A 199 -11.23 -12.04 -21.82
N GLY A 200 -12.17 -12.95 -21.52
CA GLY A 200 -13.45 -13.03 -22.24
C GLY A 200 -14.49 -11.97 -21.85
N ALA A 201 -14.35 -11.34 -20.68
CA ALA A 201 -15.22 -10.28 -20.19
C ALA A 201 -14.74 -8.89 -20.64
N GLY A 202 -13.47 -8.75 -21.02
CA GLY A 202 -12.85 -7.50 -21.46
C GLY A 202 -12.66 -6.45 -20.35
N TRP A 203 -13.16 -6.70 -19.14
CA TRP A 203 -13.03 -5.81 -17.99
C TRP A 203 -12.97 -6.60 -16.67
N PRO A 204 -12.04 -6.28 -15.77
CA PRO A 204 -11.91 -6.94 -14.47
C PRO A 204 -13.08 -6.64 -13.52
N ALA A 205 -13.40 -7.60 -12.64
CA ALA A 205 -14.51 -7.51 -11.69
C ALA A 205 -14.12 -7.88 -10.27
N TRP A 206 -14.79 -7.25 -9.30
CA TRP A 206 -14.78 -7.66 -7.91
C TRP A 206 -15.50 -9.00 -7.75
N ARG A 207 -14.82 -9.99 -7.18
CA ARG A 207 -15.36 -11.33 -6.99
C ARG A 207 -15.42 -11.72 -5.53
N CYS A 208 -16.56 -12.20 -5.09
CA CYS A 208 -16.67 -12.89 -3.82
C CYS A 208 -16.27 -14.36 -4.03
N ARG A 209 -15.44 -14.92 -3.15
CA ARG A 209 -15.07 -16.35 -3.17
C ARG A 209 -15.91 -17.22 -2.23
N ALA A 210 -16.86 -16.64 -1.51
CA ALA A 210 -17.75 -17.39 -0.62
C ALA A 210 -18.86 -18.11 -1.42
N ALA A 211 -19.33 -19.25 -0.88
CA ALA A 211 -20.47 -20.01 -1.39
C ALA A 211 -20.42 -20.33 -2.89
N GLY A 212 -19.29 -20.86 -3.38
CA GLY A 212 -19.10 -21.19 -4.80
C GLY A 212 -18.64 -20.01 -5.68
N GLY A 213 -18.63 -18.81 -5.11
CA GLY A 213 -18.10 -17.61 -5.71
C GLY A 213 -19.03 -16.93 -6.72
N HIS A 214 -18.98 -15.60 -6.77
CA HIS A 214 -19.76 -14.80 -7.72
C HIS A 214 -19.09 -13.45 -7.97
N ASP A 215 -19.29 -12.92 -9.16
CA ASP A 215 -18.91 -11.55 -9.47
C ASP A 215 -19.93 -10.59 -8.84
N VAL A 216 -19.44 -9.58 -8.13
CA VAL A 216 -20.27 -8.59 -7.45
C VAL A 216 -20.48 -7.38 -8.34
N ALA A 217 -19.41 -6.87 -8.95
CA ALA A 217 -19.45 -5.75 -9.88
C ALA A 217 -18.16 -5.69 -10.69
N VAL A 218 -18.25 -5.22 -11.93
CA VAL A 218 -17.06 -4.78 -12.68
C VAL A 218 -16.39 -3.60 -11.97
N LEU A 219 -15.07 -3.47 -12.07
CA LEU A 219 -14.32 -2.37 -11.45
C LEU A 219 -14.85 -1.00 -11.92
N GLY A 220 -15.08 -0.09 -10.97
CA GLY A 220 -15.67 1.24 -11.15
C GLY A 220 -17.20 1.29 -11.18
N LYS A 221 -17.87 0.16 -10.91
CA LYS A 221 -19.33 0.03 -10.90
C LYS A 221 -19.86 -0.56 -9.59
N LEU A 222 -19.08 -0.52 -8.51
CA LEU A 222 -19.54 -0.95 -7.20
C LEU A 222 -20.79 -0.14 -6.79
N ARG A 223 -21.83 -0.83 -6.31
CA ARG A 223 -23.07 -0.17 -5.87
C ARG A 223 -22.93 0.26 -4.42
N LYS A 224 -23.47 1.44 -4.11
CA LYS A 224 -23.49 1.96 -2.73
C LYS A 224 -24.34 1.04 -1.85
N GLY A 225 -23.76 0.61 -0.73
CA GLY A 225 -24.50 0.00 0.38
C GLY A 225 -25.40 -1.16 -0.02
N ALA A 226 -24.87 -2.20 -0.65
CA ALA A 226 -25.59 -3.47 -0.67
C ALA A 226 -25.52 -4.10 0.75
N SER A 227 -26.18 -3.47 1.71
CA SER A 227 -26.62 -4.17 2.91
C SER A 227 -27.84 -5.02 2.52
N PRO A 228 -27.98 -6.25 3.03
CA PRO A 228 -29.24 -6.97 2.88
C PRO A 228 -30.32 -6.19 3.64
N THR A 229 -31.39 -5.86 2.94
CA THR A 229 -32.64 -5.41 3.57
C THR A 229 -33.25 -6.61 4.30
N GLY A 230 -33.30 -6.54 5.63
CA GLY A 230 -34.18 -7.38 6.47
C GLY A 230 -33.65 -8.77 6.79
#